data_AF-A0A0R3MZJ8-F1
#
_entry.id   AF-A0A0R3MZJ8-F1
#
_cell.length_a   1.000
_cell.length_b   1.000
_cell.length_c   1.000
_cell.angle_alpha   90.00
_cell.angle_beta   90.00
_cell.angle_gamma   90.00
#
_symmetry.space_group_name_H-M   'P 1'
#
loop_
_entity.id
_entity.type
_entity.pdbx_description
1 polymer ?
#
loop_
_entity_poly.entity_id
_entity_poly.type
_entity_poly.pdbx_seq_one_letter_code
_entity_poly.pdbx_strand_id
1 'polypeptide(L)'
;MIVDGTIIFGRLRLYNLRESREFSWTGGLSMTKLSAYAVVLDANVWVAERLLQSSIGNALIYALSGAKASIGLPEVVEREVNRVLPEMAERAVSLIGRETALLRQLSGHKLLFTGPTTLAIKEGMEERWKQLAGLIVRVPFSHEQAQSALDRIIASVPPCGSNNEQFRDCCIWLAALALAEDREVHLVTQDAAFYEGRKPSQGLARALQDELELKSRRVHIHPTVRDFLTSLGSTAAVVDEAEIGDAIIQSVTPHAREIAAEKGKFALGAPVSKPKIKGFATPKSALVAVSFEVAFAMEGIEEDGDGPLTLTARLSLEGACSYDPRSHAVTDVEIRSWSKSIDNSRFTTGTVSPSARELQQYSPERMRVIT
;
A
#
# COMPACT_ATOMS: atom_id res chain seq x y z
N MET A 1 19.60 52.01 42.28
CA MET A 1 18.88 53.18 41.73
C MET A 1 18.92 53.03 40.22
N ILE A 2 17.74 52.97 39.60
CA ILE A 2 17.44 52.83 38.16
C ILE A 2 18.24 53.95 37.41
N VAL A 3 18.81 53.84 36.21
CA VAL A 3 18.25 53.52 34.89
C VAL A 3 19.39 53.43 33.83
N ASP A 4 19.15 52.60 32.81
CA ASP A 4 19.73 52.53 31.45
C ASP A 4 21.12 51.95 31.19
N GLY A 5 21.10 50.64 30.96
CA GLY A 5 22.08 49.91 30.19
C GLY A 5 21.91 50.11 28.68
N THR A 6 23.02 50.38 28.02
CA THR A 6 23.22 50.11 26.60
C THR A 6 24.65 49.60 26.46
N ILE A 7 24.80 48.31 26.17
CA ILE A 7 26.07 47.75 25.71
C ILE A 7 25.82 47.01 24.40
N ILE A 8 26.59 47.45 23.41
CA ILE A 8 26.61 47.07 22.00
C ILE A 8 27.28 45.70 21.86
N PHE A 9 26.72 44.78 21.07
CA PHE A 9 27.51 43.72 20.45
C PHE A 9 27.30 43.68 18.94
N GLY A 10 28.44 43.57 18.25
CA GLY A 10 28.65 43.87 16.83
C GLY A 10 27.98 42.89 15.87
N ARG A 11 27.55 43.49 14.76
CA ARG A 11 26.90 42.85 13.60
C ARG A 11 27.99 42.49 12.59
N LEU A 12 28.31 41.21 12.43
CA LEU A 12 29.02 40.73 11.24
C LEU A 12 27.99 40.62 10.11
N ARG A 13 28.03 41.57 9.15
CA ARG A 13 27.24 41.50 7.91
C ARG A 13 27.97 40.59 6.91
N LEU A 14 27.40 39.43 6.62
CA LEU A 14 27.55 38.80 5.33
C LEU A 14 26.24 38.98 4.57
N TYR A 15 26.30 39.76 3.49
CA TYR A 15 25.22 39.95 2.55
C TYR A 15 25.03 38.65 1.75
N ASN A 16 23.85 38.06 1.82
CA ASN A 16 23.28 37.41 0.64
C ASN A 16 21.76 37.57 0.66
N LEU A 17 21.29 38.50 -0.16
CA LEU A 17 19.88 38.83 -0.40
C LEU A 17 19.33 37.86 -1.46
N ARG A 18 18.49 36.91 -1.05
CA ARG A 18 17.33 36.45 -1.83
C ARG A 18 16.39 35.62 -0.93
N GLU A 19 15.27 36.27 -0.59
CA GLU A 19 13.99 35.73 -0.10
C GLU A 19 14.02 34.62 0.97
N SER A 20 14.18 35.05 2.23
CA SER A 20 13.73 34.29 3.39
C SER A 20 12.30 34.73 3.74
N ARG A 21 11.29 33.98 3.32
CA ARG A 21 9.97 34.06 3.95
C ARG A 21 10.02 33.18 5.19
N GLU A 22 10.11 33.81 6.36
CA GLU A 22 9.75 33.17 7.62
C GLU A 22 8.27 32.79 7.55
N PHE A 23 8.00 31.50 7.35
CA PHE A 23 6.65 30.96 7.37
C PHE A 23 6.33 30.54 8.81
N SER A 24 5.84 31.49 9.62
CA SER A 24 5.33 31.18 10.96
C SER A 24 3.94 30.54 10.83
N TRP A 25 3.85 29.22 11.01
CA TRP A 25 2.58 28.52 11.19
C TRP A 25 2.02 28.83 12.59
N THR A 26 1.25 29.90 12.70
CA THR A 26 0.26 30.08 13.79
C THR A 26 -1.13 29.95 13.18
N GLY A 27 -1.38 28.82 12.53
CA GLY A 27 -2.68 28.47 12.00
C GLY A 27 -3.58 28.00 13.14
N GLY A 28 -4.34 28.93 13.74
CA GLY A 28 -5.55 28.55 14.44
C GLY A 28 -6.43 27.77 13.47
N LEU A 29 -6.71 26.50 13.78
CA LEU A 29 -7.64 25.68 13.00
C LEU A 29 -8.99 26.38 12.99
N SER A 30 -9.27 27.12 11.92
CA SER A 30 -10.63 27.40 11.51
C SER A 30 -11.29 26.04 11.32
N MET A 31 -12.27 25.69 12.16
CA MET A 31 -13.12 24.51 12.00
C MET A 31 -13.96 24.65 10.72
N THR A 32 -13.31 24.59 9.58
CA THR A 32 -13.93 24.36 8.28
C THR A 32 -14.62 23.02 8.34
N LYS A 33 -15.94 23.05 8.16
CA LYS A 33 -16.86 21.92 7.91
C LYS A 33 -16.12 20.58 7.75
N LEU A 34 -16.13 19.80 8.84
CA LEU A 34 -15.44 18.52 8.92
C LEU A 34 -15.85 17.61 7.75
N SER A 35 -14.85 16.95 7.15
CA SER A 35 -15.04 15.96 6.09
C SER A 35 -15.99 14.86 6.55
N ALA A 36 -16.80 14.31 5.64
CA ALA A 36 -17.80 13.29 5.97
C ALA A 36 -17.20 12.07 6.70
N TYR A 37 -16.00 11.65 6.29
CA TYR A 37 -15.22 10.59 6.93
C TYR A 37 -13.73 10.77 6.59
N ALA A 38 -12.85 10.04 7.30
CA ALA A 38 -11.43 9.94 6.98
C ALA A 38 -11.01 8.48 6.73
N VAL A 39 -9.99 8.28 5.89
CA VAL A 39 -9.38 6.98 5.64
C VAL A 39 -7.96 6.98 6.16
N VAL A 40 -7.62 6.06 7.06
CA VAL A 40 -6.26 5.85 7.55
C VAL A 40 -5.69 4.64 6.82
N LEU A 41 -4.58 4.84 6.13
CA LEU A 41 -3.87 3.76 5.44
C LEU A 41 -2.64 3.37 6.24
N ASP A 42 -2.45 2.07 6.41
CA ASP A 42 -1.20 1.50 6.93
C ASP A 42 -0.03 1.76 5.95
N ALA A 43 1.21 1.72 6.45
CA ALA A 43 2.41 1.97 5.66
C ALA A 43 2.56 0.96 4.51
N ASN A 44 2.26 -0.32 4.76
CA ASN A 44 2.28 -1.34 3.71
C ASN A 44 1.29 -1.04 2.57
N VAL A 45 0.13 -0.46 2.87
CA VAL A 45 -0.87 -0.03 1.89
C VAL A 45 -0.35 1.16 1.08
N TRP A 46 0.25 2.16 1.73
CA TRP A 46 0.90 3.28 1.02
C TRP A 46 1.99 2.82 0.06
N VAL A 47 2.81 1.85 0.49
CA VAL A 47 3.88 1.27 -0.33
C VAL A 47 3.30 0.46 -1.50
N ALA A 48 2.33 -0.42 -1.23
CA ALA A 48 1.68 -1.24 -2.25
C ALA A 48 0.99 -0.40 -3.32
N GLU A 49 0.38 0.72 -2.93
CA GLU A 49 -0.30 1.63 -3.86
C GLU A 49 0.64 2.72 -4.44
N ARG A 50 1.95 2.66 -4.16
CA ARG A 50 3.00 3.56 -4.69
C ARG A 50 2.65 5.05 -4.48
N LEU A 51 2.37 5.46 -3.25
CA LEU A 51 1.82 6.80 -2.95
C LEU A 51 0.54 7.12 -3.74
N LEU A 52 -0.35 6.13 -3.79
CA LEU A 52 -1.63 6.16 -4.48
C LEU A 52 -1.51 6.47 -5.98
N GLN A 53 -0.41 6.06 -6.62
CA GLN A 53 -0.20 6.20 -8.06
C GLN A 53 -0.69 4.98 -8.85
N SER A 54 -0.95 3.86 -8.19
CA SER A 54 -1.62 2.71 -8.80
C SER A 54 -3.02 3.07 -9.34
N SER A 55 -3.58 2.23 -10.20
CA SER A 55 -4.95 2.42 -10.72
C SER A 55 -5.97 2.46 -9.57
N ILE A 56 -5.87 1.54 -8.60
CA ILE A 56 -6.75 1.51 -7.41
C ILE A 56 -6.52 2.71 -6.48
N GLY A 57 -5.27 3.15 -6.31
CA GLY A 57 -4.93 4.36 -5.54
C GLY A 57 -5.51 5.63 -6.17
N ASN A 58 -5.50 5.74 -7.49
CA ASN A 58 -6.16 6.84 -8.20
C ASN A 58 -7.69 6.80 -8.01
N ALA A 59 -8.29 5.61 -8.03
CA ALA A 59 -9.72 5.47 -7.73
C ALA A 59 -10.05 5.90 -6.29
N LEU A 60 -9.19 5.60 -5.32
CA LEU A 60 -9.32 6.11 -3.96
C LEU A 60 -9.30 7.65 -3.92
N ILE A 61 -8.33 8.28 -4.58
CA ILE A 61 -8.25 9.76 -4.65
C ILE A 61 -9.54 10.35 -5.23
N TYR A 62 -10.07 9.74 -6.29
CA TYR A 62 -11.32 10.18 -6.92
C TYR A 62 -12.52 10.07 -5.97
N ALA A 63 -12.69 8.90 -5.33
CA ALA A 63 -13.78 8.65 -4.39
C ALA A 63 -13.74 9.64 -3.21
N LEU A 64 -12.57 9.86 -2.62
CA LEU A 64 -12.41 10.79 -1.49
C LEU A 64 -12.69 12.24 -1.90
N SER A 65 -12.20 12.66 -3.06
CA SER A 65 -12.43 14.01 -3.58
C SER A 65 -13.93 14.27 -3.80
N GLY A 66 -14.64 13.30 -4.39
CA GLY A 66 -16.09 13.40 -4.61
C GLY A 66 -16.91 13.43 -3.31
N ALA A 67 -16.50 12.64 -2.32
CA ALA A 67 -17.16 12.57 -1.01
C ALA A 67 -16.77 13.72 -0.06
N LYS A 68 -15.81 14.60 -0.45
CA LYS A 68 -15.18 15.57 0.45
C LYS A 68 -14.62 14.91 1.71
N ALA A 69 -14.07 13.71 1.54
CA ALA A 69 -13.40 12.93 2.57
C ALA A 69 -11.89 13.22 2.57
N SER A 70 -11.19 12.81 3.62
CA SER A 70 -9.75 13.01 3.78
C SER A 70 -8.98 11.73 4.04
N ILE A 71 -7.67 11.75 3.82
CA ILE A 71 -6.75 10.69 4.22
C ILE A 71 -6.09 11.10 5.54
N GLY A 72 -6.35 10.34 6.60
CA GLY A 72 -5.59 10.46 7.83
C GLY A 72 -4.19 9.88 7.65
N LEU A 73 -3.16 10.70 7.87
CA LEU A 73 -1.77 10.29 7.75
C LEU A 73 -1.08 10.39 9.13
N PRO A 74 -0.99 9.28 9.88
CA PRO A 74 -0.19 9.24 11.10
C PRO A 74 1.28 9.52 10.78
N GLU A 75 1.94 10.35 11.60
CA GLU A 75 3.36 10.68 11.40
C GLU A 75 4.26 9.42 11.37
N VAL A 76 3.94 8.41 12.19
CA VAL A 76 4.68 7.13 12.20
C VAL A 76 4.61 6.41 10.84
N VAL A 77 3.48 6.50 10.15
CA VAL A 77 3.28 5.94 8.80
C VAL A 77 4.04 6.77 7.77
N GLU A 78 3.92 8.11 7.82
CA GLU A 78 4.63 9.01 6.90
C GLU A 78 6.16 8.78 6.96
N ARG A 79 6.72 8.65 8.18
CA ARG A 79 8.15 8.35 8.38
C ARG A 79 8.55 7.01 7.78
N GLU A 80 7.75 5.97 7.97
CA GLU A 80 8.05 4.65 7.42
C GLU A 80 8.00 4.65 5.89
N VAL A 81 6.95 5.22 5.30
CA VAL A 81 6.78 5.30 3.85
C VAL A 81 7.94 6.08 3.22
N ASN A 82 8.35 7.20 3.82
CA ASN A 82 9.48 8.01 3.36
C ASN A 82 10.84 7.31 3.51
N ARG A 83 10.93 6.27 4.34
CA ARG A 83 12.13 5.41 4.43
C ARG A 83 12.10 4.29 3.39
N VAL A 84 10.98 3.56 3.31
CA VAL A 84 10.87 2.30 2.54
C VAL A 84 10.82 2.56 1.03
N LEU A 85 10.06 3.56 0.56
CA LEU A 85 9.88 3.78 -0.88
C LEU A 85 11.16 4.20 -1.63
N PRO A 86 12.01 5.12 -1.11
CA PRO A 86 13.27 5.42 -1.77
C PRO A 86 14.18 4.20 -1.88
N GLU A 87 14.30 3.40 -0.81
CA GLU A 87 15.09 2.16 -0.80
C GLU A 87 14.57 1.16 -1.86
N MET A 88 13.25 1.08 -2.06
CA MET A 88 12.66 0.24 -3.10
C MET A 88 12.95 0.77 -4.51
N ALA A 89 12.82 2.07 -4.73
CA ALA A 89 13.09 2.70 -6.02
C ALA A 89 14.57 2.56 -6.42
N GLU A 90 15.49 2.79 -5.48
CA GLU A 90 16.92 2.62 -5.70
C GLU A 90 17.29 1.16 -6.04
N ARG A 91 16.66 0.19 -5.37
CA ARG A 91 16.82 -1.24 -5.69
C ARG A 91 16.33 -1.55 -7.10
N ALA A 92 15.18 -1.02 -7.50
CA ALA A 92 14.64 -1.21 -8.85
C ALA A 92 15.56 -0.60 -9.92
N VAL A 93 16.06 0.62 -9.71
CA VAL A 93 17.03 1.28 -10.61
C VAL A 93 18.32 0.46 -10.71
N SER A 94 18.82 -0.05 -9.58
CA SER A 94 20.03 -0.88 -9.54
C SER A 94 19.85 -2.20 -10.28
N LEU A 95 18.68 -2.84 -10.14
CA LEU A 95 18.36 -4.07 -10.87
C LEU A 95 18.34 -3.83 -12.38
N ILE A 96 17.60 -2.81 -12.85
CA ILE A 96 17.55 -2.48 -14.28
C ILE A 96 18.95 -2.16 -14.82
N GLY A 97 19.76 -1.43 -14.06
CA GLY A 97 21.15 -1.13 -14.41
C GLY A 97 21.99 -2.40 -14.60
N ARG A 98 21.86 -3.39 -13.70
CA ARG A 98 22.55 -4.69 -13.80
C ARG A 98 22.09 -5.50 -15.00
N GLU A 99 20.78 -5.67 -15.19
CA GLU A 99 20.25 -6.45 -16.31
C GLU A 99 20.58 -5.81 -17.66
N THR A 100 20.53 -4.48 -17.76
CA THR A 100 20.94 -3.75 -18.97
C THR A 100 22.43 -3.96 -19.27
N ALA A 101 23.28 -3.97 -18.23
CA ALA A 101 24.71 -4.22 -18.40
C ALA A 101 25.00 -5.64 -18.91
N LEU A 102 24.27 -6.65 -18.38
CA LEU A 102 24.35 -8.03 -18.85
C LEU A 102 23.91 -8.15 -20.31
N LEU A 103 22.77 -7.58 -20.68
CA LEU A 103 22.27 -7.59 -22.06
C LEU A 103 23.24 -6.93 -23.04
N ARG A 104 23.90 -5.84 -22.62
CA ARG A 104 24.96 -5.20 -23.41
C ARG A 104 26.16 -6.13 -23.63
N GLN A 105 26.57 -6.89 -22.60
CA GLN A 105 27.66 -7.86 -22.72
C GLN A 105 27.31 -9.01 -23.66
N LEU A 106 26.08 -9.52 -23.61
CA LEU A 106 25.64 -10.65 -24.42
C LEU A 106 25.35 -10.27 -25.88
N SER A 107 24.73 -9.11 -26.11
CA SER A 107 24.31 -8.70 -27.46
C SER A 107 25.39 -7.96 -28.25
N GLY A 108 26.40 -7.40 -27.58
CA GLY A 108 27.36 -6.48 -28.20
C GLY A 108 26.76 -5.12 -28.59
N HIS A 109 25.46 -4.89 -28.38
CA HIS A 109 24.80 -3.62 -28.65
C HIS A 109 24.94 -2.64 -27.49
N LYS A 110 25.17 -1.37 -27.82
CA LYS A 110 25.24 -0.29 -26.82
C LYS A 110 23.85 0.05 -26.29
N LEU A 111 23.44 -0.65 -25.24
CA LEU A 111 22.26 -0.28 -24.45
C LEU A 111 22.64 0.83 -23.46
N LEU A 112 21.90 1.94 -23.51
CA LEU A 112 22.06 3.07 -22.58
C LEU A 112 20.83 3.12 -21.67
N PHE A 113 21.04 2.77 -20.40
CA PHE A 113 20.06 3.03 -19.36
C PHE A 113 20.55 4.19 -18.48
N THR A 114 19.71 5.20 -18.31
CA THR A 114 19.92 6.27 -17.33
C THR A 114 18.70 6.27 -16.41
N GLY A 115 18.86 5.65 -15.25
CA GLY A 115 17.83 5.69 -14.20
C GLY A 115 17.81 7.03 -13.46
N PRO A 116 16.72 7.34 -12.74
CA PRO A 116 16.67 8.51 -11.87
C PRO A 116 17.73 8.41 -10.75
N THR A 117 18.27 9.56 -10.34
CA THR A 117 19.19 9.65 -9.19
C THR A 117 18.42 9.55 -7.88
N THR A 118 19.10 9.21 -6.77
CA THR A 118 18.51 9.25 -5.41
C THR A 118 17.84 10.60 -5.11
N LEU A 119 18.45 11.71 -5.55
CA LEU A 119 17.86 13.03 -5.37
C LEU A 119 16.55 13.18 -6.16
N ALA A 120 16.54 12.79 -7.44
CA ALA A 120 15.34 12.85 -8.27
C ALA A 120 14.21 11.94 -7.74
N ILE A 121 14.55 10.78 -7.17
CA ILE A 121 13.58 9.89 -6.50
C ILE A 121 12.94 10.62 -5.31
N LYS A 122 13.74 11.22 -4.44
CA LYS A 122 13.26 11.96 -3.25
C LYS A 122 12.41 13.17 -3.65
N GLU A 123 12.86 13.97 -4.61
CA GLU A 123 12.12 15.12 -5.14
C GLU A 123 10.78 14.69 -5.74
N GLY A 124 10.75 13.59 -6.51
CA GLY A 124 9.51 13.04 -7.05
C GLY A 124 8.51 12.59 -5.96
N MET A 125 9.01 12.03 -4.86
CA MET A 125 8.18 11.68 -3.71
C MET A 125 7.65 12.90 -2.96
N GLU A 126 8.50 13.90 -2.72
CA GLU A 126 8.08 15.16 -2.09
C GLU A 126 7.02 15.88 -2.93
N GLU A 127 7.20 15.92 -4.24
CA GLU A 127 6.22 16.49 -5.16
C GLU A 127 4.90 15.71 -5.10
N ARG A 128 4.96 14.38 -5.01
CA ARG A 128 3.75 13.57 -4.83
C ARG A 128 3.04 13.89 -3.51
N TRP A 129 3.76 14.07 -2.41
CA TRP A 129 3.15 14.48 -1.14
C TRP A 129 2.49 15.86 -1.22
N LYS A 130 3.09 16.82 -1.95
CA LYS A 130 2.49 18.13 -2.20
C LYS A 130 1.18 18.03 -2.99
N GLN A 131 1.14 17.18 -4.02
CA GLN A 131 -0.08 16.92 -4.78
C GLN A 131 -1.21 16.36 -3.90
N LEU A 132 -0.87 15.52 -2.92
CA LEU A 132 -1.84 14.92 -2.00
C LEU A 132 -2.18 15.81 -0.79
N ALA A 133 -1.47 16.92 -0.58
CA ALA A 133 -1.58 17.73 0.63
C ALA A 133 -3.00 18.26 0.89
N GLY A 134 -3.77 18.54 -0.18
CA GLY A 134 -5.17 18.98 -0.06
C GLY A 134 -6.15 17.89 0.41
N LEU A 135 -5.75 16.62 0.36
CA LEU A 135 -6.54 15.47 0.82
C LEU A 135 -6.02 14.91 2.15
N ILE A 136 -4.80 15.24 2.55
CA ILE A 136 -4.14 14.65 3.74
C ILE A 136 -4.43 15.49 4.98
N VAL A 137 -4.92 14.82 6.02
CA VAL A 137 -4.94 15.32 7.41
C VAL A 137 -3.82 14.60 8.16
N ARG A 138 -2.74 15.32 8.47
CA ARG A 138 -1.62 14.77 9.25
C ARG A 138 -2.00 14.65 10.72
N VAL A 139 -1.71 13.50 11.31
CA VAL A 139 -1.89 13.24 12.74
C VAL A 139 -0.49 13.18 13.38
N PRO A 140 -0.09 14.21 14.16
CA PRO A 140 1.24 14.24 14.77
C PRO A 140 1.38 13.12 15.80
N PHE A 141 2.60 12.60 15.93
CA PHE A 141 2.91 11.60 16.95
C PHE A 141 3.18 12.29 18.30
N SER A 142 2.34 11.98 19.29
CA SER A 142 2.39 12.60 20.62
C SER A 142 3.01 11.68 21.67
N HIS A 143 3.44 12.26 22.79
CA HIS A 143 4.00 11.50 23.90
C HIS A 143 2.94 10.59 24.55
N GLU A 144 1.71 11.08 24.66
CA GLU A 144 0.56 10.34 25.18
C GLU A 144 0.25 9.11 24.32
N GLN A 145 0.37 9.23 23.00
CA GLN A 145 0.25 8.09 22.10
C GLN A 145 1.38 7.08 22.32
N ALA A 146 2.61 7.54 22.53
CA ALA A 146 3.74 6.65 22.79
C ALA A 146 3.55 5.85 24.10
N GLN A 147 3.12 6.53 25.17
CA GLN A 147 2.81 5.88 26.46
C GLN A 147 1.68 4.87 26.30
N SER A 148 0.56 5.27 25.67
CA SER A 148 -0.58 4.37 25.48
C SER A 148 -0.24 3.17 24.59
N ALA A 149 0.62 3.33 23.59
CA ALA A 149 1.10 2.23 22.77
C ALA A 149 1.97 1.24 23.58
N LEU A 150 2.84 1.75 24.46
CA LEU A 150 3.65 0.93 25.36
C LEU A 150 2.78 0.15 26.35
N ASP A 151 1.78 0.81 26.94
CA ASP A 151 0.84 0.16 27.87
C ASP A 151 0.08 -0.99 27.21
N ARG A 152 -0.30 -0.84 25.93
CA ARG A 152 -0.94 -1.92 25.16
C ARG A 152 -0.02 -3.10 24.92
N ILE A 153 1.26 -2.85 24.62
CA ILE A 153 2.26 -3.92 24.46
C ILE A 153 2.38 -4.70 25.77
N ILE A 154 2.57 -4.00 26.89
CA ILE A 154 2.69 -4.60 28.22
C ILE A 154 1.45 -5.42 28.57
N ALA A 155 0.25 -4.87 28.28
CA ALA A 155 -1.01 -5.55 28.51
C ALA A 155 -1.35 -6.64 27.47
N SER A 156 -0.53 -6.82 26.43
CA SER A 156 -0.79 -7.72 25.30
C SER A 156 -2.18 -7.54 24.67
N VAL A 157 -2.63 -6.29 24.57
CA VAL A 157 -3.93 -5.93 23.98
C VAL A 157 -3.75 -5.64 22.49
N PRO A 158 -4.69 -6.07 21.61
CA PRO A 158 -4.62 -5.78 20.19
C PRO A 158 -4.29 -4.31 19.85
N PRO A 159 -3.51 -4.06 18.78
CA PRO A 159 -2.92 -5.05 17.87
C PRO A 159 -1.73 -5.85 18.45
N CYS A 160 -1.37 -5.70 19.72
CA CYS A 160 -0.35 -6.56 20.33
C CYS A 160 -0.91 -7.94 20.73
N GLY A 161 0.00 -8.89 20.94
CA GLY A 161 -0.31 -10.20 21.54
C GLY A 161 0.89 -10.76 22.30
N SER A 162 0.73 -11.91 22.94
CA SER A 162 1.72 -12.48 23.87
C SER A 162 3.14 -12.69 23.33
N ASN A 163 3.31 -12.73 22.02
CA ASN A 163 4.62 -12.86 21.34
C ASN A 163 4.77 -11.87 20.17
N ASN A 164 4.02 -10.76 20.17
CA ASN A 164 3.99 -9.82 19.05
C ASN A 164 3.87 -8.40 19.58
N GLU A 165 5.02 -7.73 19.71
CA GLU A 165 5.11 -6.34 20.15
C GLU A 165 4.98 -5.41 18.94
N GLN A 166 3.77 -4.90 18.71
CA GLN A 166 3.44 -4.09 17.55
C GLN A 166 3.28 -2.60 17.91
N PHE A 167 4.37 -1.97 18.37
CA PHE A 167 4.34 -0.57 18.78
C PHE A 167 3.79 0.36 17.70
N ARG A 168 4.25 0.17 16.45
CA ARG A 168 3.78 0.96 15.31
C ARG A 168 2.28 0.82 15.11
N ASP A 169 1.78 -0.42 15.14
CA ASP A 169 0.38 -0.68 14.82
C ASP A 169 -0.53 -0.16 15.94
N CYS A 170 -0.05 -0.17 17.20
CA CYS A 170 -0.69 0.58 18.29
C CYS A 170 -0.74 2.09 18.01
N CYS A 171 0.34 2.69 17.50
CA CYS A 171 0.35 4.12 17.15
C CYS A 171 -0.63 4.44 16.01
N ILE A 172 -0.74 3.57 15.00
CA ILE A 172 -1.73 3.70 13.92
C ILE A 172 -3.15 3.64 14.47
N TRP A 173 -3.44 2.68 15.36
CA TRP A 173 -4.73 2.59 16.04
C TRP A 173 -5.09 3.87 16.81
N LEU A 174 -4.14 4.38 17.61
CA LEU A 174 -4.34 5.58 18.41
C LEU A 174 -4.54 6.84 17.54
N ALA A 175 -3.87 6.93 16.39
CA ALA A 175 -4.11 7.99 15.42
C ALA A 175 -5.50 7.89 14.76
N ALA A 176 -5.94 6.67 14.42
CA ALA A 176 -7.30 6.44 13.92
C ALA A 176 -8.36 6.80 14.96
N LEU A 177 -8.13 6.46 16.23
CA LEU A 177 -8.99 6.87 17.34
C LEU A 177 -9.06 8.38 17.49
N ALA A 178 -7.94 9.09 17.40
CA ALA A 178 -7.91 10.56 17.49
C ALA A 178 -8.73 11.21 16.37
N LEU A 179 -8.62 10.71 15.13
CA LEU A 179 -9.48 11.16 14.03
C LEU A 179 -10.95 10.79 14.25
N ALA A 180 -11.24 9.66 14.90
CA ALA A 180 -12.60 9.22 15.15
C ALA A 180 -13.35 10.03 16.23
N GLU A 181 -12.71 11.06 16.80
CA GLU A 181 -13.37 12.00 17.73
C GLU A 181 -14.38 12.90 17.03
N ASP A 182 -14.16 13.25 15.77
CA ASP A 182 -14.94 14.26 15.06
C ASP A 182 -15.56 13.77 13.75
N ARG A 183 -15.21 12.56 13.29
CA ARG A 183 -15.72 11.96 12.03
C ARG A 183 -15.67 10.43 12.07
N GLU A 184 -16.31 9.81 11.09
CA GLU A 184 -16.16 8.37 10.85
C GLU A 184 -14.78 8.07 10.25
N VAL A 185 -14.15 6.98 10.68
CA VAL A 185 -12.82 6.59 10.21
C VAL A 185 -12.86 5.20 9.57
N HIS A 186 -12.19 5.05 8.44
CA HIS A 186 -11.94 3.77 7.79
C HIS A 186 -10.46 3.45 7.87
N LEU A 187 -10.09 2.42 8.65
CA LEU A 187 -8.73 1.90 8.70
C LEU A 187 -8.55 0.84 7.61
N VAL A 188 -7.56 1.05 6.73
CA VAL A 188 -7.17 0.09 5.69
C VAL A 188 -5.83 -0.52 6.06
N THR A 189 -5.83 -1.80 6.42
CA THR A 189 -4.64 -2.55 6.81
C THR A 189 -4.80 -4.03 6.48
N GLN A 190 -3.71 -4.69 6.09
CA GLN A 190 -3.65 -6.15 5.95
C GLN A 190 -3.14 -6.84 7.22
N ASP A 191 -2.80 -6.09 8.27
CA ASP A 191 -2.27 -6.69 9.49
C ASP A 191 -3.39 -7.42 10.25
N ALA A 192 -3.23 -8.74 10.30
CA ALA A 192 -4.15 -9.66 10.97
C ALA A 192 -4.33 -9.32 12.46
N ALA A 193 -3.37 -8.64 13.09
CA ALA A 193 -3.42 -8.26 14.49
C ALA A 193 -4.58 -7.34 14.89
N PHE A 194 -5.12 -6.55 13.94
CA PHE A 194 -6.31 -5.72 14.19
C PHE A 194 -7.61 -6.51 14.17
N TYR A 195 -7.60 -7.75 13.68
CA TYR A 195 -8.79 -8.52 13.42
C TYR A 195 -9.07 -9.55 14.51
N GLU A 196 -10.36 -9.80 14.75
CA GLU A 196 -10.80 -10.83 15.67
C GLU A 196 -10.27 -12.20 15.21
N GLY A 197 -9.68 -12.96 16.14
CA GLY A 197 -9.05 -14.23 15.84
C GLY A 197 -7.98 -14.18 14.74
N ARG A 198 -7.41 -12.99 14.45
CA ARG A 198 -6.49 -12.75 13.32
C ARG A 198 -7.09 -13.06 11.95
N LYS A 199 -8.41 -12.94 11.80
CA LYS A 199 -9.15 -13.27 10.57
C LYS A 199 -9.87 -12.05 10.02
N PRO A 200 -9.48 -11.55 8.83
CA PRO A 200 -10.12 -10.40 8.20
C PRO A 200 -11.65 -10.47 8.10
N SER A 201 -12.20 -11.67 7.88
CA SER A 201 -13.65 -11.92 7.78
C SER A 201 -14.42 -11.72 9.08
N GLN A 202 -13.75 -11.64 10.23
CA GLN A 202 -14.37 -11.45 11.55
C GLN A 202 -14.42 -9.98 12.00
N GLY A 203 -13.87 -9.06 11.19
CA GLY A 203 -13.83 -7.64 11.54
C GLY A 203 -12.84 -7.31 12.66
N LEU A 204 -12.98 -6.14 13.28
CA LEU A 204 -12.09 -5.67 14.34
C LEU A 204 -12.06 -6.63 15.54
N ALA A 205 -10.90 -6.78 16.17
CA ALA A 205 -10.76 -7.53 17.41
C ALA A 205 -11.70 -6.98 18.50
N ARG A 206 -12.27 -7.88 19.33
CA ARG A 206 -13.31 -7.53 20.29
C ARG A 206 -12.88 -6.42 21.26
N ALA A 207 -11.64 -6.48 21.76
CA ALA A 207 -11.10 -5.44 22.63
C ALA A 207 -11.04 -4.05 21.97
N LEU A 208 -10.78 -3.99 20.66
CA LEU A 208 -10.81 -2.74 19.90
C LEU A 208 -12.24 -2.24 19.71
N GLN A 209 -13.20 -3.15 19.46
CA GLN A 209 -14.62 -2.81 19.37
C GLN A 209 -15.14 -2.23 20.70
N ASP A 210 -14.85 -2.90 21.82
CA ASP A 210 -15.27 -2.45 23.15
C ASP A 210 -14.71 -1.05 23.48
N GLU A 211 -13.47 -0.74 23.04
CA GLU A 211 -12.89 0.59 23.19
C GLU A 211 -13.63 1.66 22.36
N LEU A 212 -14.03 1.33 21.13
CA LEU A 212 -14.82 2.23 20.28
C LEU A 212 -16.19 2.50 20.91
N GLU A 213 -16.87 1.47 21.40
CA GLU A 213 -18.17 1.57 22.07
C GLU A 213 -18.07 2.47 23.31
N LEU A 214 -17.07 2.24 24.17
CA LEU A 214 -16.84 3.05 25.38
C LEU A 214 -16.63 4.53 25.07
N LYS A 215 -15.97 4.85 23.96
CA LYS A 215 -15.69 6.24 23.54
C LYS A 215 -16.73 6.79 22.56
N SER A 216 -17.78 6.04 22.22
CA SER A 216 -18.76 6.40 21.19
C SER A 216 -18.15 6.79 19.84
N ARG A 217 -17.06 6.11 19.44
CA ARG A 217 -16.31 6.36 18.19
C ARG A 217 -16.70 5.36 17.10
N ARG A 218 -16.51 5.73 15.84
CA ARG A 218 -16.81 4.88 14.68
C ARG A 218 -15.57 4.66 13.83
N VAL A 219 -15.00 3.46 13.92
CA VAL A 219 -13.89 3.00 13.08
C VAL A 219 -14.30 1.71 12.36
N HIS A 220 -14.26 1.73 11.04
CA HIS A 220 -14.46 0.58 10.18
C HIS A 220 -13.11 0.05 9.68
N ILE A 221 -12.93 -1.27 9.60
CA ILE A 221 -11.68 -1.86 9.12
C ILE A 221 -11.87 -2.54 7.76
N HIS A 222 -10.89 -2.37 6.87
CA HIS A 222 -10.89 -2.89 5.51
C HIS A 222 -9.54 -3.54 5.19
N PRO A 223 -9.50 -4.77 4.64
CA PRO A 223 -8.23 -5.43 4.34
C PRO A 223 -7.44 -4.75 3.22
N THR A 224 -8.14 -4.18 2.25
CA THR A 224 -7.53 -3.55 1.08
C THR A 224 -8.28 -2.29 0.67
N VAL A 225 -7.62 -1.42 -0.12
CA VAL A 225 -8.27 -0.25 -0.74
C VAL A 225 -9.44 -0.66 -1.62
N ARG A 226 -9.35 -1.82 -2.29
CA ARG A 226 -10.44 -2.40 -3.09
C ARG A 226 -11.67 -2.71 -2.25
N ASP A 227 -11.48 -3.30 -1.07
CA ASP A 227 -12.59 -3.66 -0.17
C ASP A 227 -13.25 -2.40 0.37
N PHE A 228 -12.45 -1.39 0.74
CA PHE A 228 -12.94 -0.08 1.11
C PHE A 228 -13.78 0.57 -0.02
N LEU A 229 -13.24 0.65 -1.24
CA LEU A 229 -13.96 1.21 -2.40
C LEU A 229 -15.25 0.44 -2.72
N THR A 230 -15.24 -0.89 -2.56
CA THR A 230 -16.44 -1.72 -2.71
C THR A 230 -17.48 -1.35 -1.64
N SER A 231 -17.06 -1.15 -0.39
CA SER A 231 -17.96 -0.81 0.72
C SER A 231 -18.66 0.53 0.56
N LEU A 232 -18.02 1.49 -0.13
CA LEU A 232 -18.63 2.78 -0.45
C LEU A 232 -19.72 2.70 -1.52
N GLY A 233 -19.93 1.53 -2.13
CA GLY A 233 -20.79 1.40 -3.30
C GLY A 233 -20.27 2.19 -4.50
N SER A 234 -18.98 2.54 -4.52
CA SER A 234 -18.32 3.25 -5.63
C SER A 234 -18.11 2.36 -6.86
N THR A 235 -18.86 1.26 -6.97
CA THR A 235 -18.78 0.30 -8.05
C THR A 235 -19.41 0.85 -9.32
N ALA A 236 -18.55 0.85 -10.35
CA ALA A 236 -18.81 0.78 -11.77
C ALA A 236 -19.46 1.99 -12.45
N ALA A 237 -18.60 2.73 -13.17
CA ALA A 237 -18.94 3.05 -14.56
C ALA A 237 -19.41 1.73 -15.22
N VAL A 238 -20.54 1.74 -15.93
CA VAL A 238 -21.03 0.53 -16.62
C VAL A 238 -19.94 0.08 -17.59
N VAL A 239 -19.34 -1.09 -17.37
CA VAL A 239 -18.31 -1.65 -18.25
C VAL A 239 -18.71 -3.05 -18.69
N ASP A 240 -18.37 -3.39 -19.94
CA ASP A 240 -18.54 -4.74 -20.46
C ASP A 240 -17.49 -5.67 -19.85
N GLU A 241 -17.90 -6.44 -18.84
CA GLU A 241 -17.02 -7.37 -18.12
C GLU A 241 -16.42 -8.46 -19.02
N ALA A 242 -17.11 -8.84 -20.11
CA ALA A 242 -16.62 -9.89 -21.00
C ALA A 242 -15.39 -9.39 -21.78
N GLU A 243 -15.50 -8.21 -22.37
CA GLU A 243 -14.44 -7.61 -23.18
C GLU A 243 -13.21 -7.25 -22.33
N ILE A 244 -13.42 -6.66 -21.15
CA ILE A 244 -12.33 -6.41 -20.20
C ILE A 244 -11.67 -7.73 -19.79
N GLY A 245 -12.48 -8.77 -19.54
CA GLY A 245 -11.99 -10.08 -19.12
C GLY A 245 -11.00 -10.68 -20.12
N ASP A 246 -11.34 -10.63 -21.41
CA ASP A 246 -10.47 -11.13 -22.48
C ASP A 246 -9.17 -10.33 -22.57
N ALA A 247 -9.25 -9.00 -22.51
CA ALA A 247 -8.08 -8.13 -22.54
C ALA A 247 -7.15 -8.33 -21.32
N ILE A 248 -7.72 -8.57 -20.13
CA ILE A 248 -6.96 -8.89 -18.92
C ILE A 248 -6.29 -10.25 -19.08
N ILE A 249 -7.02 -11.29 -19.49
CA ILE A 249 -6.45 -12.63 -19.71
C ILE A 249 -5.27 -12.55 -20.66
N GLN A 250 -5.42 -11.87 -21.79
CA GLN A 250 -4.35 -11.70 -22.77
C GLN A 250 -3.11 -11.03 -22.14
N SER A 251 -3.33 -10.00 -21.32
CA SER A 251 -2.24 -9.23 -20.71
C SER A 251 -1.51 -9.98 -19.59
N VAL A 252 -2.21 -10.81 -18.80
CA VAL A 252 -1.62 -11.55 -17.67
C VAL A 252 -1.07 -12.92 -18.05
N THR A 253 -1.48 -13.49 -19.19
CA THR A 253 -1.05 -14.84 -19.63
C THR A 253 0.47 -15.02 -19.69
N PRO A 254 1.29 -14.07 -20.20
CA PRO A 254 2.74 -14.21 -20.20
C PRO A 254 3.33 -14.40 -18.79
N HIS A 255 2.90 -13.56 -17.84
CA HIS A 255 3.31 -13.66 -16.44
C HIS A 255 2.79 -14.94 -15.78
N ALA A 256 1.55 -15.34 -16.06
CA ALA A 256 0.97 -16.59 -15.58
C ALA A 256 1.81 -17.79 -16.05
N ARG A 257 2.31 -17.76 -17.28
CA ARG A 257 3.16 -18.80 -17.86
C ARG A 257 4.51 -18.85 -17.18
N GLU A 258 5.13 -17.71 -16.92
CA GLU A 258 6.39 -17.63 -16.15
C GLU A 258 6.22 -18.19 -14.73
N ILE A 259 5.15 -17.81 -14.04
CA ILE A 259 4.83 -18.33 -12.70
C ILE A 259 4.58 -19.84 -12.76
N ALA A 260 3.82 -20.34 -13.73
CA ALA A 260 3.54 -21.77 -13.89
C ALA A 260 4.83 -22.57 -14.16
N ALA A 261 5.70 -22.05 -15.03
CA ALA A 261 6.96 -22.66 -15.41
C ALA A 261 8.04 -22.61 -14.31
N GLU A 262 7.79 -21.91 -13.19
CA GLU A 262 8.70 -21.86 -12.06
C GLU A 262 8.98 -23.28 -11.54
N LYS A 263 10.25 -23.70 -11.63
CA LYS A 263 10.75 -25.08 -11.35
C LYS A 263 10.39 -26.14 -12.40
N GLY A 264 9.89 -25.74 -13.56
CA GLY A 264 9.70 -26.60 -14.75
C GLY A 264 8.65 -27.70 -14.61
N LYS A 265 7.78 -27.63 -13.59
CA LYS A 265 6.85 -28.71 -13.26
C LYS A 265 5.48 -28.62 -13.94
N PHE A 266 5.07 -27.43 -14.38
CA PHE A 266 3.73 -27.21 -14.92
C PHE A 266 3.76 -26.39 -16.21
N ALA A 267 2.90 -26.77 -17.14
CA ALA A 267 2.48 -25.98 -18.30
C ALA A 267 1.18 -25.24 -17.95
N LEU A 268 1.07 -23.99 -18.38
CA LEU A 268 -0.14 -23.19 -18.24
C LEU A 268 -1.17 -23.61 -19.30
N GLY A 269 -2.35 -24.02 -18.85
CA GLY A 269 -3.51 -24.30 -19.70
C GLY A 269 -4.41 -23.08 -19.91
N ALA A 270 -5.64 -23.33 -20.36
CA ALA A 270 -6.65 -22.30 -20.57
C ALA A 270 -7.17 -21.70 -19.24
N PRO A 271 -7.76 -20.49 -19.26
CA PRO A 271 -8.51 -19.96 -18.13
C PRO A 271 -9.63 -20.92 -17.69
N VAL A 272 -9.74 -21.18 -16.39
CA VAL A 272 -10.75 -22.12 -15.84
C VAL A 272 -12.11 -21.47 -15.58
N SER A 273 -12.17 -20.15 -15.53
CA SER A 273 -13.39 -19.39 -15.30
C SER A 273 -13.27 -17.98 -15.88
N LYS A 274 -14.42 -17.33 -16.10
CA LYS A 274 -14.44 -15.89 -16.39
C LYS A 274 -13.72 -15.12 -15.26
N PRO A 275 -12.92 -14.10 -15.58
CA PRO A 275 -12.30 -13.25 -14.57
C PRO A 275 -13.35 -12.62 -13.65
N LYS A 276 -13.08 -12.56 -12.35
CA LYS A 276 -13.89 -11.72 -11.45
C LYS A 276 -13.34 -10.30 -11.54
N ILE A 277 -14.17 -9.35 -11.95
CA ILE A 277 -13.75 -7.98 -12.25
C ILE A 277 -14.52 -7.01 -11.36
N LYS A 278 -13.84 -5.97 -10.89
CA LYS A 278 -14.47 -4.81 -10.25
C LYS A 278 -13.88 -3.53 -10.85
N GLY A 279 -14.74 -2.70 -11.43
CA GLY A 279 -14.38 -1.41 -12.00
C GLY A 279 -14.63 -0.25 -11.04
N PHE A 280 -13.70 0.70 -11.00
CA PHE A 280 -13.75 1.91 -10.18
C PHE A 280 -13.43 3.14 -11.03
N ALA A 281 -14.18 4.22 -10.82
CA ALA A 281 -13.93 5.49 -11.49
C ALA A 281 -12.62 6.12 -11.01
N THR A 282 -11.93 6.81 -11.91
CA THR A 282 -10.66 7.50 -11.62
C THR A 282 -10.75 8.99 -11.97
N PRO A 283 -9.79 9.84 -11.53
CA PRO A 283 -9.79 11.24 -11.90
C PRO A 283 -9.62 11.46 -13.41
N LYS A 284 -9.05 10.47 -14.13
CA LYS A 284 -8.96 10.45 -15.58
C LYS A 284 -10.23 9.79 -16.12
N SER A 285 -11.19 10.59 -16.58
CA SER A 285 -12.50 10.08 -17.06
C SER A 285 -12.44 9.08 -18.22
N ALA A 286 -11.32 9.03 -18.95
CA ALA A 286 -11.08 8.03 -20.00
C ALA A 286 -10.63 6.67 -19.45
N LEU A 287 -10.24 6.58 -18.17
CA LEU A 287 -9.68 5.38 -17.57
C LEU A 287 -10.54 4.88 -16.40
N VAL A 288 -10.76 3.58 -16.40
CA VAL A 288 -11.36 2.82 -15.29
C VAL A 288 -10.25 2.05 -14.59
N ALA A 289 -10.17 2.16 -13.26
CA ALA A 289 -9.33 1.29 -12.48
C ALA A 289 -10.03 -0.04 -12.29
N VAL A 290 -9.38 -1.13 -12.64
CA VAL A 290 -9.95 -2.47 -12.58
C VAL A 290 -9.16 -3.29 -11.58
N SER A 291 -9.85 -3.93 -10.63
CA SER A 291 -9.29 -5.08 -9.91
C SER A 291 -9.80 -6.37 -10.52
N PHE A 292 -8.92 -7.36 -10.64
CA PHE A 292 -9.24 -8.65 -11.23
C PHE A 292 -8.76 -9.83 -10.40
N GLU A 293 -9.46 -10.94 -10.54
CA GLU A 293 -9.02 -12.30 -10.17
C GLU A 293 -9.19 -13.20 -11.41
N VAL A 294 -8.09 -13.78 -11.90
CA VAL A 294 -8.07 -14.71 -13.04
C VAL A 294 -7.53 -16.04 -12.57
N ALA A 295 -8.10 -17.14 -13.04
CA ALA A 295 -7.58 -18.47 -12.75
C ALA A 295 -7.31 -19.25 -14.04
N PHE A 296 -6.19 -19.97 -14.05
CA PHE A 296 -5.72 -20.81 -15.15
C PHE A 296 -5.60 -22.26 -14.70
N ALA A 297 -5.86 -23.18 -15.63
CA ALA A 297 -5.51 -24.58 -15.45
C ALA A 297 -4.00 -24.73 -15.56
N MET A 298 -3.44 -25.72 -14.89
CA MET A 298 -2.05 -26.11 -15.03
C MET A 298 -1.98 -27.63 -15.11
N GLU A 299 -1.11 -28.11 -16.00
CA GLU A 299 -0.86 -29.54 -16.20
C GLU A 299 0.63 -29.80 -16.04
N GLY A 300 0.98 -30.82 -15.25
CA GLY A 300 2.35 -31.22 -14.98
C GLY A 300 2.52 -32.72 -15.13
N ILE A 301 3.77 -33.16 -15.24
CA ILE A 301 4.13 -34.58 -15.23
C ILE A 301 5.13 -34.76 -14.08
N GLU A 302 4.84 -35.68 -13.16
CA GLU A 302 5.77 -36.10 -12.11
C GLU A 302 6.14 -37.57 -12.34
N GLU A 303 7.43 -37.87 -12.39
CA GLU A 303 7.90 -39.26 -12.40
C GLU A 303 7.81 -39.79 -10.98
N ASP A 304 6.83 -40.66 -10.74
CA ASP A 304 6.81 -41.53 -9.57
C ASP A 304 7.34 -42.91 -10.00
N GLY A 305 7.91 -43.69 -9.10
CA GLY A 305 8.57 -44.97 -9.42
C GLY A 305 7.72 -45.97 -10.23
N ASP A 306 6.40 -45.76 -10.30
CA ASP A 306 5.40 -46.53 -11.04
C ASP A 306 5.03 -45.94 -12.42
N GLY A 307 5.69 -44.86 -12.87
CA GLY A 307 5.50 -44.23 -14.18
C GLY A 307 5.12 -42.74 -14.11
N PRO A 308 4.92 -42.09 -15.28
CA PRO A 308 4.57 -40.67 -15.33
C PRO A 308 3.15 -40.44 -14.82
N LEU A 309 3.03 -39.65 -13.74
CA LEU A 309 1.78 -39.22 -13.13
C LEU A 309 1.41 -37.83 -13.66
N THR A 310 0.22 -37.69 -14.23
CA THR A 310 -0.30 -36.39 -14.66
C THR A 310 -0.83 -35.63 -13.44
N LEU A 311 -0.30 -34.44 -13.20
CA LEU A 311 -0.73 -33.55 -12.13
C LEU A 311 -1.62 -32.45 -12.69
N THR A 312 -2.82 -32.29 -12.14
CA THR A 312 -3.68 -31.13 -12.40
C THR A 312 -3.54 -30.13 -11.26
N ALA A 313 -3.45 -28.86 -11.63
CA ALA A 313 -3.38 -27.77 -10.68
C ALA A 313 -4.11 -26.53 -11.20
N ARG A 314 -4.36 -25.58 -10.30
CA ARG A 314 -4.98 -24.28 -10.59
C ARG A 314 -4.04 -23.17 -10.16
N LEU A 315 -3.76 -22.25 -11.06
CA LEU A 315 -3.07 -20.99 -10.75
C LEU A 315 -4.09 -19.86 -10.70
N SER A 316 -4.27 -19.24 -9.54
CA SER A 316 -5.07 -18.02 -9.39
C SER A 316 -4.15 -16.81 -9.29
N LEU A 317 -4.44 -15.76 -10.05
CA LEU A 317 -3.77 -14.47 -10.02
C LEU A 317 -4.76 -13.39 -9.57
N GLU A 318 -4.35 -12.54 -8.63
CA GLU A 318 -5.09 -11.33 -8.27
C GLU A 318 -4.25 -10.10 -8.57
N GLY A 319 -4.90 -9.06 -9.08
CA GLY A 319 -4.21 -7.84 -9.49
C GLY A 319 -5.10 -6.64 -9.71
N ALA A 320 -4.47 -5.61 -10.29
CA ALA A 320 -5.12 -4.40 -10.73
C ALA A 320 -4.55 -3.92 -12.08
N CYS A 321 -5.35 -3.16 -12.83
CA CYS A 321 -4.93 -2.51 -14.06
C CYS A 321 -5.76 -1.25 -14.34
N SER A 322 -5.34 -0.48 -15.35
CA SER A 322 -6.10 0.61 -15.95
C SER A 322 -6.73 0.11 -17.25
N TYR A 323 -8.03 0.33 -17.45
CA TYR A 323 -8.74 0.01 -18.69
C TYR A 323 -9.27 1.29 -19.35
N ASP A 324 -9.00 1.46 -20.64
CA ASP A 324 -9.61 2.51 -21.47
C ASP A 324 -10.80 1.94 -22.25
N PRO A 325 -12.06 2.30 -21.92
CA PRO A 325 -13.24 1.77 -22.60
C PRO A 325 -13.38 2.17 -24.07
N ARG A 326 -12.59 3.14 -24.57
CA ARG A 326 -12.65 3.60 -25.96
C ARG A 326 -11.70 2.82 -26.86
N SER A 327 -10.52 2.51 -26.35
CA SER A 327 -9.49 1.77 -27.10
C SER A 327 -9.41 0.30 -26.73
N HIS A 328 -10.18 -0.13 -25.72
CA HIS A 328 -10.15 -1.48 -25.14
C HIS A 328 -8.76 -1.87 -24.64
N ALA A 329 -7.94 -0.88 -24.30
CA ALA A 329 -6.55 -1.09 -23.90
C ALA A 329 -6.46 -1.33 -22.40
N VAL A 330 -5.80 -2.43 -22.03
CA VAL A 330 -5.38 -2.72 -20.66
C VAL A 330 -3.95 -2.23 -20.48
N THR A 331 -3.73 -1.39 -19.48
CA THR A 331 -2.44 -0.78 -19.14
C THR A 331 -2.18 -0.90 -17.64
N ASP A 332 -0.96 -0.60 -17.19
CA ASP A 332 -0.56 -0.64 -15.77
C ASP A 332 -0.88 -1.95 -15.06
N VAL A 333 -0.76 -3.09 -15.76
CA VAL A 333 -1.08 -4.40 -15.20
C VAL A 333 -0.13 -4.71 -14.05
N GLU A 334 -0.70 -4.91 -12.87
CA GLU A 334 -0.01 -5.26 -11.65
C GLU A 334 -0.60 -6.54 -11.09
N ILE A 335 0.18 -7.62 -11.06
CA ILE A 335 -0.14 -8.81 -10.28
C ILE A 335 0.28 -8.54 -8.84
N ARG A 336 -0.63 -8.71 -7.89
CA ARG A 336 -0.41 -8.45 -6.45
C ARG A 336 -0.19 -9.74 -5.68
N SER A 337 -0.94 -10.78 -6.00
CA SER A 337 -0.80 -12.09 -5.39
C SER A 337 -1.09 -13.20 -6.39
N TRP A 338 -0.60 -14.39 -6.06
CA TRP A 338 -0.95 -15.61 -6.76
C TRP A 338 -1.02 -16.80 -5.81
N SER A 339 -1.78 -17.83 -6.21
CA SER A 339 -1.80 -19.11 -5.51
C SER A 339 -1.84 -20.25 -6.51
N LYS A 340 -1.10 -21.32 -6.19
CA LYS A 340 -1.14 -22.60 -6.89
C LYS A 340 -1.78 -23.64 -5.96
N SER A 341 -2.88 -24.22 -6.41
CA SER A 341 -3.56 -25.34 -5.75
C SER A 341 -3.36 -26.58 -6.60
N ILE A 342 -2.72 -27.62 -6.07
CA ILE A 342 -2.59 -28.92 -6.73
C ILE A 342 -3.72 -29.81 -6.21
N ASP A 343 -4.47 -30.45 -7.10
CA ASP A 343 -5.50 -31.40 -6.69
C ASP A 343 -4.83 -32.52 -5.88
N ASN A 344 -5.34 -32.80 -4.67
CA ASN A 344 -4.78 -33.73 -3.67
C ASN A 344 -3.68 -33.21 -2.72
N SER A 345 -3.94 -32.11 -2.00
CA SER A 345 -3.39 -31.77 -0.65
C SER A 345 -2.22 -30.77 -0.52
N ARG A 346 -1.75 -30.13 -1.58
CA ARG A 346 -0.69 -29.09 -1.46
C ARG A 346 -1.10 -27.74 -2.05
N PHE A 347 -1.05 -26.72 -1.19
CA PHE A 347 -1.21 -25.32 -1.56
C PHE A 347 0.16 -24.63 -1.51
N THR A 348 0.50 -23.88 -2.55
CA THR A 348 1.60 -22.92 -2.51
C THR A 348 1.05 -21.54 -2.84
N THR A 349 1.29 -20.57 -1.98
CA THR A 349 0.86 -19.18 -2.17
C THR A 349 2.08 -18.30 -2.35
N GLY A 350 1.94 -17.26 -3.16
CA GLY A 350 2.96 -16.24 -3.35
C GLY A 350 2.32 -14.85 -3.41
N THR A 351 3.07 -13.85 -2.96
CA THR A 351 2.73 -12.45 -3.20
C THR A 351 3.76 -11.89 -4.16
N VAL A 352 3.30 -11.14 -5.17
CA VAL A 352 4.18 -10.50 -6.16
C VAL A 352 4.63 -9.11 -5.69
N SER A 353 4.19 -8.68 -4.51
CA SER A 353 4.83 -7.56 -3.82
C SER A 353 6.35 -7.73 -3.88
N PRO A 354 7.13 -6.63 -4.01
CA PRO A 354 8.55 -6.67 -3.69
C PRO A 354 8.65 -7.38 -2.34
N SER A 355 9.28 -8.55 -2.36
CA SER A 355 8.82 -9.72 -1.63
C SER A 355 8.47 -9.43 -0.17
N ALA A 356 7.46 -10.11 0.38
CA ALA A 356 7.25 -10.08 1.84
C ALA A 356 8.52 -10.46 2.63
N ARG A 357 9.46 -11.21 2.02
CA ARG A 357 10.83 -11.41 2.52
C ARG A 357 11.71 -10.16 2.49
N GLU A 358 11.62 -9.34 1.45
CA GLU A 358 12.26 -8.04 1.34
C GLU A 358 11.60 -6.95 2.18
N LEU A 359 10.35 -7.08 2.61
CA LEU A 359 9.73 -6.18 3.59
C LEU A 359 9.89 -6.68 5.04
N GLN A 360 9.88 -8.01 5.28
CA GLN A 360 10.18 -8.61 6.59
C GLN A 360 11.65 -8.44 7.00
N GLN A 361 12.59 -8.29 6.06
CA GLN A 361 13.97 -7.85 6.36
C GLN A 361 14.04 -6.45 7.00
N TYR A 362 12.96 -5.67 6.94
CA TYR A 362 12.85 -4.34 7.56
C TYR A 362 11.82 -4.28 8.70
N SER A 363 11.33 -5.43 9.20
CA SER A 363 10.72 -5.47 10.52
C SER A 363 11.84 -5.34 11.55
N PRO A 364 11.87 -4.30 12.40
CA PRO A 364 12.94 -4.11 13.38
C PRO A 364 12.75 -5.08 14.55
N GLU A 365 12.91 -6.39 14.33
CA GLU A 365 13.00 -7.35 15.43
C GLU A 365 14.46 -7.66 15.77
N ARG A 366 14.94 -6.95 16.79
CA ARG A 366 15.61 -7.47 18.00
C ARG A 366 16.63 -6.45 18.52
N MET A 367 16.12 -5.41 19.18
CA MET A 367 16.85 -4.92 20.35
C MET A 367 16.74 -6.03 21.41
N ARG A 368 17.68 -6.99 21.39
CA ARG A 368 17.93 -7.79 22.59
C ARG A 368 18.44 -6.80 23.62
N VAL A 369 17.64 -6.53 24.64
CA VAL A 369 18.16 -5.98 25.90
C VAL A 369 19.18 -7.02 26.38
N ILE A 370 20.45 -6.67 26.27
CA ILE A 370 21.51 -7.35 27.00
C ILE A 370 21.27 -6.93 28.45
N THR A 371 20.68 -7.81 29.24
CA THR A 371 20.81 -7.78 30.71
C THR A 371 22.16 -8.30 31.13
#